data_AF-A0A9P5X4Q4-F1
#
_entry.id   AF-A0A9P5X4Q4-F1
#
_cell.length_a   1.000
_cell.length_b   1.000
_cell.length_c   1.000
_cell.angle_alpha   90.00
_cell.angle_beta   90.00
_cell.angle_gamma   90.00
#
_symmetry.space_group_name_H-M   'P 1'
#
loop_
_entity.id
_entity.type
_entity.pdbx_description
1 polymer ?
#
loop_
_entity_poly.entity_id
_entity_poly.type
_entity_poly.pdbx_seq_one_letter_code
_entity_poly.pdbx_strand_id
1 'polypeptide(L)'
;LQPKTIKGYLSAVRPLHVNKGLPFTSTESPTVQHVIRGIKRYFGEHERNPKAPITLPLLQKICLSTSSFAPTQDFRLLFQAAATIAWAGFLRCGEFTLPENTRFDPTIHLSQSCLSFHPSISNPTHI
;
A
#
# COMPACT_ATOMS: atom_id res chain seq x y z
N LEU A 1 4.71 25.30 -18.49
CA LEU A 1 3.81 24.69 -17.48
C LEU A 1 3.65 23.22 -17.80
N GLN A 2 4.09 22.31 -16.92
CA GLN A 2 3.86 20.88 -17.11
C GLN A 2 2.43 20.55 -16.63
N PRO A 3 1.62 19.79 -17.39
CA PRO A 3 0.23 19.48 -17.02
C PRO A 3 0.07 18.89 -15.61
N LYS A 4 1.08 18.14 -15.15
CA LYS A 4 1.15 17.52 -13.82
C LYS A 4 1.08 18.51 -12.64
N THR A 5 1.54 19.76 -12.81
CA THR A 5 1.60 20.73 -11.71
C THR A 5 0.37 21.63 -11.61
N ILE A 6 -0.55 21.57 -12.58
CA ILE A 6 -1.73 22.46 -12.64
C ILE A 6 -2.62 22.31 -11.40
N LYS A 7 -2.91 21.07 -10.98
CA LYS A 7 -3.70 20.83 -9.76
C LYS A 7 -2.98 21.30 -8.50
N GLY A 8 -1.65 21.14 -8.46
CA GLY A 8 -0.81 21.62 -7.37
C GLY A 8 -0.84 23.15 -7.25
N TYR A 9 -0.66 23.87 -8.36
CA TYR A 9 -0.77 25.32 -8.38
C TYR A 9 -2.17 25.81 -7.98
N LEU A 10 -3.24 25.19 -8.51
CA LEU A 10 -4.61 25.52 -8.11
C LEU A 10 -4.86 25.26 -6.62
N SER A 11 -4.29 24.19 -6.06
CA SER A 11 -4.42 23.91 -4.63
C SER A 11 -3.73 24.97 -3.76
N ALA A 12 -2.67 25.61 -4.26
CA ALA A 12 -1.99 26.71 -3.57
C ALA A 12 -2.74 28.05 -3.68
N VAL A 13 -3.59 28.24 -4.71
CA VAL A 13 -4.42 29.45 -4.87
C VAL A 13 -5.47 29.56 -3.77
N ARG A 14 -6.04 28.43 -3.31
CA ARG A 14 -7.06 28.40 -2.25
C ARG A 14 -6.57 29.04 -0.93
N PRO A 15 -5.46 28.62 -0.30
CA PRO A 15 -4.96 29.25 0.92
C PRO A 15 -4.57 30.72 0.70
N LEU A 16 -4.08 31.10 -0.48
CA LEU A 16 -3.82 32.51 -0.80
C LEU A 16 -5.10 33.37 -0.79
N HIS A 17 -6.20 32.85 -1.32
CA HIS A 17 -7.49 33.54 -1.30
C HIS A 17 -8.05 33.63 0.12
N VAL A 18 -7.96 32.55 0.91
CA VAL A 18 -8.37 32.53 2.32
C VAL A 18 -7.62 33.60 3.12
N ASN A 19 -6.29 33.65 2.99
CA ASN A 19 -5.46 34.64 3.68
C ASN A 19 -5.78 36.09 3.29
N LYS A 20 -6.29 36.31 2.08
CA LYS A 20 -6.66 37.64 1.57
C LYS A 20 -8.17 37.95 1.70
N GLY A 21 -8.96 37.06 2.29
CA GLY A 21 -10.41 37.20 2.39
C GLY A 21 -11.13 37.22 1.02
N LEU A 22 -10.51 36.67 -0.02
CA LEU A 22 -11.05 36.65 -1.38
C LEU A 22 -11.92 35.40 -1.62
N PRO A 23 -12.96 35.51 -2.47
CA PRO A 23 -13.75 34.35 -2.87
C PRO A 23 -12.90 33.36 -3.68
N PHE A 24 -13.04 32.06 -3.40
CA PHE A 24 -12.36 30.97 -4.10
C PHE A 24 -13.28 30.18 -5.06
N THR A 25 -14.48 30.71 -5.31
CA THR A 25 -15.51 30.10 -6.18
C THR A 25 -15.02 29.86 -7.61
N SER A 26 -14.10 30.70 -8.10
CA SER A 26 -13.49 30.54 -9.42
C SER A 26 -12.62 29.29 -9.54
N THR A 27 -11.92 28.91 -8.46
CA THR A 27 -11.04 27.73 -8.42
C THR A 27 -11.84 26.42 -8.35
N GLU A 28 -13.04 26.47 -7.76
CA GLU A 28 -13.95 25.32 -7.60
C GLU A 28 -15.01 25.24 -8.70
N SER A 29 -15.03 26.20 -9.63
CA SER A 29 -15.97 26.24 -10.73
C SER A 29 -15.97 24.94 -11.55
N PRO A 30 -17.15 24.41 -11.93
CA PRO A 30 -17.26 23.24 -12.80
C PRO A 30 -16.45 23.40 -14.09
N THR A 31 -16.40 24.61 -14.66
CA THR A 31 -15.63 24.91 -15.87
C THR A 31 -14.14 24.60 -15.69
N VAL A 32 -13.56 25.02 -14.56
CA VAL A 32 -12.15 24.74 -14.25
C VAL A 32 -11.92 23.23 -14.09
N GLN A 33 -12.86 22.52 -13.45
CA GLN A 33 -12.76 21.06 -13.36
C GLN A 33 -12.82 20.36 -14.73
N HIS A 34 -13.70 20.82 -15.63
CA HIS A 34 -13.80 20.29 -16.99
C HIS A 34 -12.51 20.55 -17.79
N VAL A 35 -11.92 21.74 -17.67
CA VAL A 35 -10.63 22.07 -18.30
C VAL A 35 -9.52 21.16 -17.78
N ILE A 36 -9.41 20.98 -16.45
CA ILE A 36 -8.42 20.06 -15.86
C ILE A 36 -8.61 18.63 -16.38
N ARG A 37 -9.85 18.15 -16.47
CA ARG A 37 -10.18 16.82 -17.01
C ARG A 37 -9.82 16.71 -18.49
N GLY A 38 -10.08 17.75 -19.28
CA GLY A 38 -9.69 17.81 -20.70
C GLY A 38 -8.19 17.76 -20.89
N ILE A 39 -7.44 18.54 -20.10
CA ILE A 39 -5.97 18.55 -20.08
C ILE A 39 -5.44 17.15 -19.72
N LYS A 40 -6.00 16.50 -18.69
CA LYS A 40 -5.62 15.12 -18.31
C LYS A 40 -5.87 14.11 -19.43
N ARG A 41 -6.99 14.25 -20.18
CA ARG A 41 -7.30 13.38 -21.32
C ARG A 41 -6.37 13.63 -22.50
N TYR A 42 -6.07 14.90 -22.81
CA TYR A 42 -5.26 15.29 -23.97
C TYR A 42 -3.78 14.94 -23.79
N PHE A 43 -3.22 15.21 -22.60
CA PHE A 43 -1.81 14.95 -22.31
C PHE A 43 -1.55 13.56 -21.72
N GLY A 44 -2.59 12.80 -21.39
CA GLY A 44 -2.52 11.54 -20.66
C GLY A 44 -2.31 11.74 -19.16
N GLU A 45 -3.03 10.96 -18.35
CA GLU A 45 -2.59 10.68 -16.98
C GLU A 45 -1.51 9.60 -17.11
N HIS A 46 -0.30 9.83 -16.59
CA HIS A 46 0.77 8.82 -16.63
C HIS A 46 0.20 7.47 -16.21
N GLU A 47 0.54 6.39 -16.94
CA GLU A 47 0.12 5.05 -16.58
C GLU A 47 0.52 4.81 -15.13
N ARG A 48 -0.46 4.80 -14.23
CA ARG A 48 -0.23 4.28 -12.89
C ARG A 48 0.20 2.84 -13.13
N ASN A 49 1.42 2.50 -12.73
CA ASN A 49 1.90 1.12 -12.74
C ASN A 49 0.74 0.23 -12.29
N PRO A 50 0.19 -0.60 -13.20
CA PRO A 50 -1.01 -1.36 -12.89
C PRO A 50 -0.69 -2.21 -11.67
N LYS A 51 -1.51 -2.06 -10.62
CA LYS A 51 -1.36 -2.88 -9.42
C LYS A 51 -1.74 -4.30 -9.82
N ALA A 52 -0.75 -5.12 -10.11
CA ALA A 52 -0.98 -6.52 -10.42
C ALA A 52 -1.57 -7.23 -9.18
N PRO A 53 -2.60 -8.07 -9.34
CA PRO A 53 -3.08 -8.90 -8.24
C PRO A 53 -1.96 -9.86 -7.80
N ILE A 54 -1.77 -10.02 -6.49
CA ILE A 54 -0.87 -11.05 -5.95
C ILE A 54 -1.58 -12.40 -6.04
N THR A 55 -1.45 -13.05 -7.18
CA THR A 55 -1.97 -14.40 -7.40
C THR A 55 -1.06 -15.43 -6.73
N LEU A 56 -1.62 -16.61 -6.39
CA LEU A 56 -0.85 -17.70 -5.78
C LEU A 56 0.43 -18.07 -6.58
N PRO A 57 0.41 -18.17 -7.93
CA PRO A 57 1.62 -18.44 -8.69
C PRO A 57 2.66 -17.33 -8.58
N LEU A 58 2.24 -16.06 -8.45
CA LEU A 58 3.15 -14.94 -8.26
C LEU A 58 3.79 -14.99 -6.88
N LEU A 59 3.01 -15.30 -5.84
CA LEU A 59 3.51 -15.48 -4.48
C LEU A 59 4.59 -16.58 -4.44
N GLN A 60 4.32 -17.74 -5.04
CA GLN A 60 5.28 -18.84 -5.10
C GLN A 60 6.59 -18.42 -5.78
N LYS A 61 6.51 -17.69 -6.91
CA LYS A 61 7.69 -17.15 -7.59
C LYS A 61 8.47 -16.19 -6.70
N ILE A 62 7.79 -15.31 -5.97
CA ILE A 62 8.44 -14.37 -5.02
C ILE A 62 9.16 -15.15 -3.92
N CYS A 63 8.50 -16.13 -3.31
CA CYS A 63 9.08 -16.96 -2.25
C CYS A 63 10.31 -17.75 -2.74
N LEU A 64 10.28 -18.29 -3.97
CA LEU A 64 11.41 -18.99 -4.58
C LEU A 64 12.57 -18.05 -4.89
N SER A 65 12.29 -16.87 -5.43
CA SER A 65 13.32 -15.86 -5.74
C SER A 65 13.91 -15.18 -4.49
N THR A 66 13.35 -15.42 -3.30
CA THR A 66 13.83 -14.81 -2.05
C THR A 66 15.26 -15.24 -1.72
N SER A 67 15.71 -16.41 -2.16
CA SER A 67 17.10 -16.84 -2.00
C SER A 67 18.11 -15.92 -2.69
N SER A 68 17.70 -15.18 -3.72
CA SER A 68 18.59 -14.32 -4.51
C SER A 68 18.83 -12.94 -3.89
N PHE A 69 17.94 -12.47 -3.00
CA PHE A 69 18.04 -11.12 -2.43
C PHE A 69 18.05 -11.07 -0.89
N ALA A 70 17.72 -12.18 -0.21
CA ALA A 70 17.74 -12.23 1.25
C ALA A 70 19.18 -12.34 1.80
N PRO A 71 19.61 -11.46 2.71
CA PRO A 71 20.97 -11.48 3.25
C PRO A 71 21.23 -12.65 4.20
N THR A 72 20.20 -13.18 4.86
CA THR A 72 20.30 -14.29 5.81
C THR A 72 19.17 -15.30 5.64
N GLN A 73 19.39 -16.52 6.12
CA GLN A 73 18.36 -17.57 6.14
C GLN A 73 17.16 -17.18 7.00
N ASP A 74 17.38 -16.57 8.16
CA ASP A 74 16.30 -16.14 9.05
C ASP A 74 15.44 -15.06 8.40
N PHE A 75 16.07 -14.10 7.71
CA PHE A 75 15.34 -13.08 6.95
C PHE A 75 14.48 -13.71 5.85
N ARG A 76 15.02 -14.71 5.13
CA ARG A 76 14.28 -15.43 4.10
C ARG A 76 13.03 -16.11 4.67
N LEU A 77 13.16 -16.82 5.78
CA LEU A 77 12.04 -17.52 6.43
C LEU A 77 11.00 -16.53 6.95
N LEU A 78 11.43 -15.44 7.60
CA LEU A 78 10.55 -14.36 8.06
C LEU A 78 9.79 -13.71 6.90
N PHE A 79 10.47 -13.40 5.80
CA PHE A 79 9.84 -12.80 4.63
C PHE A 79 8.82 -13.74 3.98
N GLN A 80 9.16 -15.03 3.82
CA GLN A 80 8.24 -16.02 3.29
C GLN A 80 7.01 -16.22 4.19
N ALA A 81 7.20 -16.27 5.51
CA ALA A 81 6.10 -16.35 6.48
C ALA A 81 5.21 -15.10 6.42
N ALA A 82 5.80 -13.91 6.40
CA ALA A 82 5.05 -12.65 6.31
C ALA A 82 4.24 -12.56 5.01
N ALA A 83 4.84 -12.89 3.86
CA ALA A 83 4.18 -12.83 2.57
C ALA A 83 3.02 -13.85 2.44
N THR A 84 3.20 -15.07 2.98
CA THR A 84 2.17 -16.12 2.96
C THR A 84 1.02 -15.80 3.91
N ILE A 85 1.29 -15.29 5.11
CA ILE A 85 0.27 -14.83 6.06
C ILE A 85 -0.52 -13.66 5.46
N ALA A 86 0.16 -12.67 4.88
CA ALA A 86 -0.50 -11.54 4.26
C ALA A 86 -1.42 -11.96 3.10
N TRP A 87 -0.99 -12.94 2.30
CA TRP A 87 -1.80 -13.48 1.20
C TRP A 87 -3.00 -14.29 1.70
N ALA A 88 -2.80 -15.19 2.66
CA ALA A 88 -3.87 -16.04 3.18
C ALA A 88 -4.92 -15.25 3.99
N GLY A 89 -4.49 -14.22 4.72
CA GLY A 89 -5.36 -13.37 5.53
C GLY A 89 -5.87 -12.11 4.83
N PHE A 90 -5.51 -11.89 3.56
CA PHE A 90 -5.79 -10.64 2.82
C PHE A 90 -5.35 -9.36 3.57
N LEU A 91 -4.22 -9.46 4.28
CA LEU A 91 -3.74 -8.41 5.18
C LEU A 91 -2.97 -7.32 4.44
N ARG A 92 -3.06 -6.09 4.94
CA ARG A 92 -2.16 -4.98 4.53
C ARG A 92 -0.88 -5.01 5.35
N CYS A 93 0.22 -4.45 4.82
CA CYS A 93 1.49 -4.39 5.56
C CYS A 93 1.32 -3.80 6.97
N GLY A 94 0.53 -2.75 7.14
CA GLY A 94 0.31 -2.14 8.46
C GLY A 94 -0.43 -3.01 9.48
N GLU A 95 -0.98 -4.16 9.09
CA GLU A 95 -1.73 -5.06 9.98
C GLU A 95 -0.83 -6.16 10.58
N PHE A 96 0.32 -6.47 9.96
CA PHE A 96 1.25 -7.50 10.42
C PHE A 96 2.71 -7.02 10.56
N THR A 97 3.00 -5.77 10.17
CA THR A 97 4.32 -5.14 10.38
C THR A 97 4.24 -4.07 11.44
N LEU A 98 5.38 -3.80 12.07
CA LEU A 98 5.52 -2.73 13.05
C LEU A 98 5.85 -1.42 12.33
N PRO A 99 5.18 -0.30 12.68
CA PRO A 99 5.61 1.02 12.24
C PRO A 99 7.03 1.34 12.72
N GLU A 100 7.76 2.18 11.97
CA GLU A 100 9.09 2.64 12.38
C GLU A 100 9.05 3.25 13.80
N ASN A 101 10.05 2.92 14.61
CA ASN A 101 10.20 3.35 16.01
C ASN A 101 9.11 2.87 17.00
N THR A 102 8.32 1.86 16.66
CA THR A 102 7.40 1.22 17.62
C THR A 102 8.04 0.00 18.28
N ARG A 103 7.74 -0.21 19.56
CA ARG A 103 8.16 -1.42 20.29
C ARG A 103 7.15 -2.54 20.06
N PHE A 104 7.66 -3.76 19.92
CA PHE A 104 6.81 -4.94 19.87
C PHE A 104 6.08 -5.14 21.20
N ASP A 105 4.76 -5.05 21.15
CA ASP A 105 3.82 -5.45 22.20
C ASP A 105 3.05 -6.73 21.79
N PRO A 106 3.22 -7.86 22.50
CA PRO A 106 2.58 -9.14 22.17
C PRO A 106 1.07 -9.15 22.38
N THR A 107 0.48 -8.14 23.04
CA THR A 107 -0.97 -8.07 23.25
C THR A 107 -1.72 -7.53 22.04
N ILE A 108 -1.02 -6.77 21.18
CA ILE A 108 -1.60 -6.10 20.00
C ILE A 108 -0.96 -6.56 18.69
N HIS A 109 0.29 -7.02 18.71
CA HIS A 109 0.99 -7.41 17.49
C HIS A 109 0.97 -8.91 17.29
N LEU A 110 0.89 -9.29 16.00
CA LEU A 110 0.92 -10.69 15.61
C LEU A 110 2.25 -11.32 16.00
N SER A 111 2.18 -12.47 16.67
CA SER A 111 3.34 -13.26 17.04
C SER A 111 3.12 -14.72 16.66
N GLN A 112 4.16 -15.54 16.74
CA GLN A 112 4.04 -16.98 16.50
C GLN A 112 3.02 -17.66 17.44
N SER A 113 2.79 -17.11 18.65
CA SER A 113 1.80 -17.65 19.60
C SER A 113 0.36 -17.45 19.14
N CYS A 114 0.11 -16.57 18.16
CA CYS A 114 -1.21 -16.34 17.60
C CYS A 114 -1.61 -17.42 16.58
N LEU A 115 -0.69 -18.32 16.21
CA LEU A 115 -0.94 -19.37 15.23
C LEU A 115 -1.29 -20.69 15.92
N SER A 116 -2.49 -21.19 15.68
CA SER A 116 -2.92 -22.53 16.07
C SER A 116 -3.01 -23.43 14.83
N PHE A 117 -2.18 -24.46 14.77
CA PHE A 117 -2.25 -25.47 13.72
C PHE A 117 -3.35 -26.48 14.06
N HIS A 118 -4.22 -26.78 13.08
CA HIS A 118 -5.17 -27.88 13.14
C HIS A 118 -4.98 -28.83 11.95
N PRO A 119 -4.76 -30.15 12.19
CA PRO A 119 -4.49 -30.76 13.50
C PRO A 119 -3.17 -30.26 14.10
N SER A 120 -3.03 -30.29 15.42
CA SER A 120 -1.85 -29.73 16.08
C SER A 120 -0.63 -30.59 15.77
N ILE A 121 0.56 -29.97 15.65
CA ILE A 121 1.83 -30.70 15.49
C ILE A 121 2.04 -31.73 16.62
N SER A 122 1.53 -31.42 17.82
CA SER A 122 1.56 -32.30 18.98
C SER A 122 0.51 -33.41 18.98
N ASN A 123 -0.56 -33.28 18.18
CA ASN A 123 -1.65 -34.25 18.13
C ASN A 123 -2.19 -34.38 16.68
N PRO A 124 -1.47 -35.11 15.81
CA PRO A 124 -1.74 -35.17 14.37
C PRO A 124 -2.99 -35.97 13.98
N THR A 125 -3.80 -36.45 14.93
CA THR A 125 -4.78 -37.54 14.73
C THR A 125 -6.21 -37.12 14.40
N HIS A 126 -6.49 -35.84 14.09
CA HIS A 126 -7.85 -35.43 13.70
C HIS A 126 -7.95 -35.15 12.20
N ILE A 127 -8.39 -36.18 11.45
CA ILE A 127 -9.18 -36.07 10.20
C ILE A 127 -10.54 -36.65 10.51
#